data_AF-A0A7W8JAH8-F1
#
_entry.id   AF-A0A7W8JAH8-F1
#
_cell.length_a   1.000
_cell.length_b   1.000
_cell.length_c   1.000
_cell.angle_alpha   90.00
_cell.angle_beta   90.00
_cell.angle_gamma   90.00
#
_symmetry.space_group_name_H-M   'P 1'
#
loop_
_entity.id
_entity.type
_entity.pdbx_description
1 polymer ?
#
loop_
_entity_poly.entity_id
_entity_poly.type
_entity_poly.pdbx_seq_one_letter_code
_entity_poly.pdbx_strand_id
1 'polypeptide(L)'
;MRKDALTNVLLLVIAMALVANAARPYVSPPPVAAESAAAHALYIEPGVQNLRYPDGTGQVYGKVVVDLRTGKIWGFPTGTVDPYPSYPLDSKPAVSRPFALGRYALEDLDK
;
A
#
# COMPACT_ATOMS: atom_id res chain seq x y z
N MET A 1 44.26 0.18 -38.65
CA MET A 1 43.23 0.70 -39.59
C MET A 1 41.95 -0.14 -39.62
N ARG A 2 41.94 -1.43 -40.04
CA ARG A 2 40.68 -2.23 -40.11
C ARG A 2 40.02 -2.51 -38.75
N LYS A 3 40.81 -2.68 -37.68
CA LYS A 3 40.29 -2.87 -36.31
C LYS A 3 39.70 -1.57 -35.75
N ASP A 4 40.28 -0.43 -36.06
CA ASP A 4 39.82 0.89 -35.58
C ASP A 4 38.48 1.27 -36.20
N ALA A 5 38.30 1.00 -37.50
CA ALA A 5 37.03 1.20 -38.18
C ALA A 5 35.90 0.34 -37.57
N LEU A 6 36.18 -0.92 -37.24
CA LEU A 6 35.21 -1.81 -36.62
C LEU A 6 34.84 -1.33 -35.20
N THR A 7 35.83 -0.93 -34.40
CA THR A 7 35.60 -0.36 -33.06
C THR A 7 34.74 0.90 -33.12
N ASN A 8 35.02 1.81 -34.06
CA ASN A 8 34.24 3.04 -34.21
C ASN A 8 32.80 2.78 -34.64
N VAL A 9 32.56 1.79 -35.50
CA VAL A 9 31.20 1.38 -35.89
C VAL A 9 30.45 0.80 -34.69
N LEU A 10 31.09 -0.05 -33.88
CA LEU A 10 30.49 -0.59 -32.66
C LEU A 10 30.15 0.51 -31.65
N LEU A 11 31.05 1.47 -31.45
CA LEU A 11 30.80 2.62 -30.58
C LEU A 11 29.64 3.48 -31.08
N LEU A 12 29.53 3.69 -32.40
CA LEU A 12 28.42 4.42 -33.00
C LEU A 12 27.07 3.72 -32.74
N VAL A 13 27.02 2.39 -32.91
CA VAL A 13 25.82 1.59 -32.66
C VAL A 13 25.41 1.66 -31.20
N ILE A 14 26.37 1.56 -30.27
CA ILE A 14 26.12 1.68 -28.83
C ILE A 14 25.60 3.08 -28.51
N ALA A 15 26.21 4.13 -29.06
CA ALA A 15 25.78 5.51 -28.83
C ALA A 15 24.33 5.74 -29.31
N MET A 16 23.95 5.23 -30.49
CA MET A 16 22.58 5.32 -30.98
C MET A 16 21.58 4.56 -30.09
N ALA A 17 21.95 3.36 -29.62
CA ALA A 17 21.10 2.59 -28.72
C ALA A 17 20.88 3.29 -27.36
N LEU A 18 21.93 3.93 -26.83
CA LEU A 18 21.84 4.70 -25.58
C LEU A 18 20.93 5.93 -25.74
N VAL A 19 21.05 6.66 -26.84
CA VAL A 19 20.18 7.82 -27.14
C VAL A 19 18.73 7.38 -27.28
N ALA A 20 18.46 6.28 -27.98
CA ALA A 20 17.10 5.75 -28.13
C ALA A 20 16.48 5.38 -26.77
N ASN A 21 17.26 4.79 -25.86
CA ASN A 21 16.78 4.40 -24.54
C ASN A 21 16.57 5.62 -23.62
N ALA A 22 17.45 6.62 -23.70
CA ALA A 22 17.30 7.88 -22.98
C ALA A 22 16.11 8.73 -23.49
N ALA A 23 15.77 8.61 -24.78
CA ALA A 23 14.62 9.29 -25.38
C ALA A 23 13.28 8.62 -25.05
N ARG A 24 13.28 7.30 -24.74
CA ARG A 24 12.08 6.51 -24.44
C ARG A 24 11.06 7.16 -23.48
N PRO A 25 11.43 7.77 -22.33
CA PRO A 25 10.45 8.42 -21.45
C PRO A 25 9.76 9.63 -22.06
N TYR A 26 10.33 10.26 -23.10
CA TYR A 26 9.73 11.41 -23.78
C TYR A 26 8.77 11.01 -24.90
N VAL A 27 9.01 9.86 -25.55
CA VAL A 27 8.18 9.37 -26.67
C VAL A 27 7.10 8.37 -26.21
N SER A 28 7.35 7.67 -25.11
CA SER A 28 6.40 6.75 -24.47
C SER A 28 6.50 6.94 -22.96
N PRO A 29 5.99 8.06 -22.43
CA PRO A 29 5.89 8.24 -20.99
C PRO A 29 5.07 7.07 -20.44
N PRO A 30 5.52 6.44 -19.34
CA PRO A 30 4.76 5.37 -18.71
C PRO A 30 3.34 5.89 -18.42
N PRO A 31 2.29 5.14 -18.76
CA PRO A 31 0.93 5.56 -18.49
C PRO A 31 0.79 5.78 -16.99
N VAL A 32 0.67 7.05 -16.60
CA VAL A 32 0.43 7.42 -15.21
C VAL A 32 -1.08 7.25 -15.01
N ALA A 33 -1.48 6.12 -14.44
CA ALA A 33 -2.88 5.93 -14.04
C ALA A 33 -3.19 6.97 -12.93
N ALA A 34 -4.02 7.96 -13.25
CA ALA A 34 -4.53 8.92 -12.26
C ALA A 34 -5.36 8.22 -11.17
N GLU A 35 -5.86 7.03 -11.48
CA GLU A 35 -6.42 6.07 -10.53
C GLU A 35 -5.30 5.18 -10.01
N SER A 36 -4.42 5.74 -9.18
CA SER A 36 -3.71 4.86 -8.24
C SER A 36 -4.80 4.32 -7.32
N ALA A 37 -5.40 3.19 -7.70
CA ALA A 37 -6.27 2.41 -6.85
C ALA A 37 -5.60 2.42 -5.48
N ALA A 38 -6.27 3.03 -4.49
CA ALA A 38 -5.71 3.23 -3.16
C ALA A 38 -4.85 2.01 -2.82
N ALA A 39 -3.59 2.21 -2.43
CA ALA A 39 -2.58 1.14 -2.34
C ALA A 39 -3.14 -0.12 -1.63
N HIS A 40 -4.13 0.10 -0.77
CA HIS A 40 -5.02 -0.91 -0.21
C HIS A 40 -6.49 -0.50 -0.46
N ALA A 41 -7.33 -1.42 -0.94
CA ALA A 41 -8.78 -1.20 -1.01
C ALA A 41 -9.36 -1.41 0.41
N LEU A 42 -9.22 -0.39 1.26
CA LEU A 42 -9.62 -0.48 2.67
C LEU A 42 -11.06 -0.03 2.84
N TYR A 43 -11.86 -0.85 3.52
CA TYR A 43 -13.14 -0.47 4.09
C TYR A 43 -12.98 -0.22 5.59
N ILE A 44 -13.43 0.94 6.06
CA ILE A 44 -13.39 1.30 7.48
C ILE A 44 -14.80 1.23 8.02
N GLU A 45 -15.04 0.40 9.03
CA GLU A 45 -16.36 0.27 9.61
C GLU A 45 -16.80 1.58 10.32
N PRO A 46 -18.07 1.98 10.17
CA PRO A 46 -18.64 3.09 10.93
C PRO A 46 -18.61 2.83 12.44
N GLY A 47 -18.44 3.90 13.23
CA GLY A 47 -18.44 3.82 14.69
C GLY A 47 -17.14 3.25 15.28
N VAL A 48 -17.14 3.05 16.60
CA VAL A 48 -16.04 2.46 17.37
C VAL A 48 -16.59 1.21 18.02
N GLN A 49 -15.85 0.11 17.89
CA GLN A 49 -16.27 -1.20 18.38
C GLN A 49 -15.40 -1.61 19.57
N ASN A 50 -15.97 -2.40 20.47
CA ASN A 50 -15.20 -3.05 21.51
C ASN A 50 -14.54 -4.31 20.95
N LEU A 51 -13.26 -4.18 20.57
CA LEU A 51 -12.48 -5.21 19.89
C LEU A 51 -11.85 -6.14 20.91
N ARG A 52 -11.83 -7.44 20.63
CA ARG A 52 -11.16 -8.44 21.45
C ARG A 52 -9.84 -8.83 20.81
N TYR A 53 -8.77 -8.86 21.59
CA TYR A 53 -7.52 -9.40 21.09
C TYR A 53 -7.67 -10.90 20.81
N PRO A 54 -7.15 -11.42 19.68
CA PRO A 54 -7.28 -12.84 19.34
C PRO A 54 -6.62 -13.79 20.35
N ASP A 55 -5.62 -13.30 21.07
CA ASP A 55 -4.91 -14.03 22.13
C ASP A 55 -5.69 -14.08 23.46
N GLY A 56 -6.84 -13.41 23.53
CA GLY A 56 -7.68 -13.35 24.74
C GLY A 56 -7.14 -12.44 25.85
N THR A 57 -6.08 -11.67 25.61
CA THR A 57 -5.44 -10.82 26.64
C THR A 57 -6.31 -9.67 27.11
N GLY A 58 -7.34 -9.30 26.36
CA GLY A 58 -8.30 -8.28 26.77
C GLY A 58 -9.19 -7.77 25.65
N GLN A 59 -9.83 -6.63 25.93
CA GLN A 59 -10.68 -5.91 25.00
C GLN A 59 -10.27 -4.45 24.96
N VAL A 60 -10.45 -3.80 23.81
CA VAL A 60 -10.08 -2.42 23.57
C VAL A 60 -11.05 -1.77 22.59
N TYR A 61 -11.42 -0.52 22.83
CA TYR A 61 -12.16 0.25 21.84
C TYR A 61 -11.27 0.55 20.62
N GLY A 62 -11.82 0.37 19.43
CA GLY A 62 -11.11 0.65 18.21
C GLY A 62 -11.95 0.64 16.95
N LYS A 63 -11.29 0.97 15.84
CA LYS A 63 -11.83 0.94 14.48
C LYS A 63 -11.52 -0.39 13.82
N VAL A 64 -12.50 -0.96 13.13
CA VAL A 64 -12.28 -2.12 12.27
C VAL A 64 -11.98 -1.64 10.86
N VAL A 65 -10.92 -2.20 10.27
CA VAL A 65 -10.51 -1.94 8.91
C VAL A 65 -10.39 -3.26 8.17
N VAL A 66 -11.06 -3.36 7.04
CA VAL A 66 -11.09 -4.55 6.18
C VAL A 66 -10.34 -4.25 4.89
N ASP A 67 -9.37 -5.09 4.56
CA ASP A 67 -8.78 -5.10 3.23
C ASP A 67 -9.71 -5.88 2.28
N LEU A 68 -10.38 -5.17 1.37
CA LEU A 68 -11.34 -5.74 0.43
C LEU A 68 -10.70 -6.64 -0.64
N ARG A 69 -9.37 -6.61 -0.81
CA ARG A 69 -8.68 -7.52 -1.75
C ARG A 69 -8.40 -8.88 -1.11
N THR A 70 -8.04 -8.87 0.16
CA THR A 70 -7.58 -10.09 0.87
C THR A 70 -8.59 -10.62 1.88
N GLY A 71 -9.63 -9.83 2.18
CA GLY A 71 -10.58 -10.06 3.26
C GLY A 71 -9.99 -9.87 4.65
N LYS A 72 -8.70 -9.48 4.79
CA LYS A 72 -8.04 -9.35 6.09
C LYS A 72 -8.68 -8.25 6.92
N ILE A 73 -8.93 -8.55 8.19
CA ILE A 73 -9.58 -7.66 9.14
C ILE A 73 -8.56 -7.24 10.18
N TRP A 74 -8.45 -5.93 10.37
CA TRP A 74 -7.53 -5.29 11.30
C TRP A 74 -8.30 -4.44 12.31
N GLY A 75 -7.90 -4.53 13.58
CA GLY A 75 -8.37 -3.67 14.64
C GLY A 75 -7.36 -2.56 14.90
N PHE A 76 -7.78 -1.31 14.84
CA PHE A 76 -6.97 -0.14 15.21
C PHE A 76 -7.47 0.41 16.55
N PRO A 77 -6.74 0.19 17.67
CA PRO A 77 -7.12 0.70 18.98
C PRO A 77 -7.23 2.23 18.98
N THR A 78 -8.36 2.76 19.44
CA THR A 78 -8.54 4.18 19.75
C THR A 78 -8.37 4.43 21.25
N GLY A 79 -8.61 3.41 22.09
CA GLY A 79 -8.53 3.51 23.55
C GLY A 79 -9.72 4.23 24.20
N THR A 80 -10.49 4.99 23.41
CA THR A 80 -11.71 5.69 23.81
C THR A 80 -12.85 5.35 22.84
N VAL A 81 -14.06 5.80 23.16
CA VAL A 81 -15.23 5.70 22.27
C VAL A 81 -15.19 6.70 21.11
N ASP A 82 -14.15 7.55 21.04
CA ASP A 82 -13.99 8.53 19.97
C ASP A 82 -13.48 7.86 18.69
N PRO A 83 -13.87 8.38 17.51
CA PRO A 83 -13.59 7.72 16.23
C PRO A 83 -12.13 7.78 15.79
N TYR A 84 -11.27 8.51 16.50
CA TYR A 84 -9.85 8.67 16.23
C TYR A 84 -9.04 8.38 17.50
N PRO A 85 -7.81 7.83 17.36
CA PRO A 85 -6.94 7.62 18.50
C PRO A 85 -6.61 8.97 19.16
N SER A 86 -6.81 9.04 20.46
CA SER A 86 -6.49 10.22 21.26
C SER A 86 -5.88 9.78 22.59
N TYR A 87 -4.89 10.54 23.06
CA TYR A 87 -4.34 10.40 24.40
C TYR A 87 -4.75 11.63 25.21
N PRO A 88 -5.58 11.51 26.26
CA PRO A 88 -6.05 12.66 27.04
C PRO A 88 -4.92 13.44 27.75
N LEU A 89 -3.73 12.82 27.86
CA LEU A 89 -2.59 13.32 28.64
C LEU A 89 -1.45 13.87 27.77
N ASP A 90 -1.48 13.70 26.44
CA ASP A 90 -0.47 14.23 25.52
C ASP A 90 -1.16 14.84 24.29
N SER A 91 -0.80 16.08 23.94
CA SER A 91 -1.36 16.80 22.79
C SER A 91 -0.77 16.36 21.44
N LYS A 92 0.16 15.40 21.45
CA LYS A 92 0.74 14.86 20.21
C LYS A 92 -0.28 14.01 19.44
N PRO A 93 -0.22 14.01 18.10
CA PRO A 93 -0.99 13.08 17.28
C PRO A 93 -0.71 11.63 17.71
N ALA A 94 -1.76 10.92 18.13
CA ALA A 94 -1.65 9.54 18.55
C ALA A 94 -1.57 8.61 17.32
N VAL A 95 -0.68 7.62 17.38
CA VAL A 95 -0.53 6.60 16.34
C VAL A 95 -1.12 5.29 16.84
N SER A 96 -2.21 4.86 16.19
CA SER A 96 -2.82 3.55 16.46
C SER A 96 -2.08 2.45 15.68
N ARG A 97 -1.64 1.40 16.38
CA ARG A 97 -1.01 0.24 15.75
C ARG A 97 -2.05 -0.87 15.55
N PRO A 98 -2.20 -1.41 14.33
CA PRO A 98 -3.19 -2.43 14.09
C PRO A 98 -2.81 -3.77 14.70
N PHE A 99 -3.82 -4.58 15.02
CA PHE A 99 -3.69 -6.00 15.30
C PHE A 99 -4.66 -6.79 14.42
N ALA A 100 -4.28 -8.01 14.08
CA ALA A 100 -5.13 -8.86 13.25
C ALA A 100 -6.37 -9.29 14.03
N LEU A 101 -7.56 -9.18 13.43
CA LEU A 101 -8.82 -9.68 14.00
C LEU A 101 -9.27 -10.96 13.32
N GLY A 102 -8.95 -11.12 12.03
CA GLY A 102 -9.35 -12.29 11.25
C GLY A 102 -9.27 -12.03 9.75
N ARG A 103 -10.04 -12.81 9.00
CA ARG A 103 -10.16 -12.70 7.54
C ARG A 103 -11.54 -13.18 7.08
N TYR A 104 -12.19 -12.42 6.22
CA TYR A 104 -13.34 -12.92 5.45
C TYR A 104 -12.85 -13.82 4.31
N ALA A 105 -13.44 -15.00 4.16
CA ALA A 105 -13.15 -15.92 3.06
C ALA A 105 -13.89 -15.46 1.80
N LEU A 106 -13.39 -14.38 1.17
CA LEU A 106 -14.00 -13.80 -0.04
C LEU A 106 -14.05 -14.82 -1.19
N GLU A 107 -13.15 -15.80 -1.19
CA GLU A 107 -13.12 -16.93 -2.11
C GLU A 107 -14.38 -17.83 -2.09
N ASP A 108 -15.19 -17.75 -1.04
CA ASP A 108 -16.42 -18.54 -0.90
C ASP A 108 -17.66 -17.83 -1.49
N LEU A 109 -17.55 -16.58 -1.95
CA LEU A 109 -18.69 -15.81 -2.47
C LEU A 109 -19.12 -16.23 -3.89
N ASP A 110 -18.22 -16.80 -4.67
CA ASP A 110 -18.46 -17.19 -6.07
C ASP A 110 -18.80 -18.70 -6.24
N LYS A 111 -19.16 -19.38 -5.16
CA LYS A 111 -19.49 -20.81 -5.15
C LYS A 111 -20.97 -21.10 -5.33
#